data_AF-I0K451-F1
#
_entry.id   AF-I0K451-F1
#
_cell.length_a   1.000
_cell.length_b   1.000
_cell.length_c   1.000
_cell.angle_alpha   90.00
_cell.angle_beta   90.00
_cell.angle_gamma   90.00
#
_symmetry.space_group_name_H-M   'P 1'
#
loop_
_entity.id
_entity.type
_entity.pdbx_description
1 polymer ?
#
loop_
_entity_poly.entity_id
_entity_poly.type
_entity_poly.pdbx_seq_one_letter_code
_entity_poly.pdbx_strand_id
1 'polypeptide(L)'
;MPDFQSFDLLSGKPFNRFELADRGDLVFFPNLRPCRVKILMVVDASISFSHAYFGLSHVLDVLRTNPEFYVKFDVTRAHRNTDLMKPNQAQDPVAWERYGPHFEGFRFTQPGFNLDVFDQVWFFGFYGEGHPTGLTNAELEILSRWMDKGGGVFATGDHADLGAALCSRIPRVSTMRKWTTGQRVPQPTGVDRHDTLRKGADTTYTFDDESDDQPMSITPKRYYLSGWSPFIRRSRPHPILCGQEGVIDILPDHPHEGEVLDTGAIDLNRKFTFGAYANRDEYPNSGTAAPERIATAVVQGDHFLGSDLNKGNATAKTFGVIGAYDGFLASDADQHPGRVVVDSTWHHWFDVNLIGRPIGNLDSAPMNGTNPKTLGFRATPAGLNALARIDNYFRNVAIWLSPKAKQQCMFKRATWGMVLRYPLLERLSPKMPIWELGGTAYDALGLRASQCIISRWVLDVLPLELPKLFQVAPFPEPNPCLTCPPFELIEQYVLGGITRELLELGYKMDDGAVDEKREMNEETITEAFNVGARRGVDELLKELDKSLQLTTRQVKQLSDVLPRLNKI
;
A
#
# COMPACT_ATOMS: atom_id res chain seq x y z
N MET A 1 7.45 -39.85 9.06
CA MET A 1 6.29 -40.38 8.31
C MET A 1 6.49 -40.04 6.84
N PRO A 2 6.10 -40.87 5.87
CA PRO A 2 6.35 -40.59 4.46
C PRO A 2 5.52 -39.39 4.00
N ASP A 3 6.15 -38.44 3.30
CA ASP A 3 5.52 -37.29 2.63
C ASP A 3 4.32 -37.73 1.79
N PHE A 4 3.11 -37.41 2.24
CA PHE A 4 1.95 -37.40 1.36
C PHE A 4 2.03 -36.17 0.46
N GLN A 5 2.74 -36.31 -0.66
CA GLN A 5 2.67 -35.36 -1.77
C GLN A 5 1.23 -35.34 -2.31
N SER A 6 0.52 -34.24 -2.04
CA SER A 6 -0.76 -33.96 -2.67
C SER A 6 -0.49 -33.27 -4.01
N PHE A 7 -0.99 -33.85 -5.10
CA PHE A 7 -0.72 -33.41 -6.48
C PHE A 7 -1.68 -32.31 -6.93
N ASP A 8 -1.15 -31.27 -7.58
CA ASP A 8 -1.92 -30.36 -8.43
C ASP A 8 -2.17 -31.02 -9.80
N LEU A 9 -3.44 -31.28 -10.13
CA LEU A 9 -3.85 -31.84 -11.43
C LEU A 9 -3.59 -30.86 -12.60
N LEU A 10 -3.31 -29.57 -12.35
CA LEU A 10 -3.09 -28.56 -13.38
C LEU A 10 -1.61 -28.18 -13.59
N SER A 11 -0.74 -28.31 -12.59
CA SER A 11 0.66 -27.85 -12.69
C SER A 11 1.74 -28.93 -12.52
N GLY A 12 1.38 -30.14 -12.07
CA GLY A 12 2.31 -31.28 -11.97
C GLY A 12 3.47 -31.09 -10.98
N LYS A 13 3.43 -30.08 -10.10
CA LYS A 13 4.44 -29.83 -9.06
C LYS A 13 3.97 -30.34 -7.69
N PRO A 14 4.85 -30.97 -6.88
CA PRO A 14 4.53 -31.28 -5.49
C PRO A 14 4.46 -29.97 -4.68
N PHE A 15 3.36 -29.75 -3.94
CA PHE A 15 3.33 -28.65 -2.98
C PHE A 15 4.15 -29.00 -1.75
N ASN A 16 5.01 -28.07 -1.30
CA ASN A 16 5.49 -28.10 0.07
C ASN A 16 4.33 -27.69 0.99
N ARG A 17 4.13 -28.35 2.15
CA ARG A 17 3.11 -28.00 3.16
C ARG A 17 3.06 -26.51 3.49
N PHE A 18 4.19 -25.81 3.40
CA PHE A 18 4.26 -24.37 3.60
C PHE A 18 3.57 -23.57 2.48
N GLU A 19 3.61 -24.00 1.22
CA GLU A 19 2.91 -23.33 0.12
C GLU A 19 1.39 -23.42 0.27
N LEU A 20 0.87 -24.58 0.69
CA LEU A 20 -0.56 -24.75 0.98
C LEU A 20 -0.99 -23.90 2.17
N ALA A 21 -0.14 -23.77 3.19
CA ALA A 21 -0.45 -22.92 4.33
C ALA A 21 -0.27 -21.43 4.04
N ASP A 22 0.63 -21.05 3.14
CA ASP A 22 0.81 -19.67 2.67
C ASP A 22 -0.37 -19.21 1.84
N ARG A 23 -1.00 -20.13 1.10
CA ARG A 23 -2.31 -19.90 0.46
C ARG A 23 -3.46 -19.80 1.46
N GLY A 24 -3.28 -20.36 2.66
CA GLY A 24 -4.31 -20.45 3.69
C GLY A 24 -5.23 -21.68 3.53
N ASP A 25 -4.88 -22.60 2.63
CA ASP A 25 -5.64 -23.81 2.32
C ASP A 25 -5.35 -24.94 3.32
N LEU A 26 -4.21 -24.85 4.01
CA LEU A 26 -3.78 -25.82 5.02
C LEU A 26 -3.43 -25.11 6.31
N VAL A 27 -3.92 -25.64 7.43
CA VAL A 27 -3.52 -25.27 8.77
C VAL A 27 -2.86 -26.48 9.40
N PHE A 28 -1.64 -26.30 9.89
CA PHE A 28 -0.91 -27.34 10.62
C PHE A 28 -0.15 -26.70 11.77
N PHE A 29 0.05 -27.45 12.86
CA PHE A 29 0.83 -26.97 13.98
C PHE A 29 2.32 -26.82 13.58
N PRO A 30 3.01 -25.73 13.94
CA PRO A 30 2.59 -24.61 14.79
C PRO A 30 2.23 -23.32 14.01
N ASN A 31 1.75 -23.46 12.78
CA ASN A 31 1.45 -22.34 11.90
C ASN A 31 0.23 -21.54 12.36
N LEU A 32 0.20 -20.26 11.99
CA LEU A 32 -0.93 -19.36 12.23
C LEU A 32 -1.63 -19.02 10.92
N ARG A 33 -2.96 -18.86 10.98
CA ARG A 33 -3.71 -18.35 9.83
C ARG A 33 -3.31 -16.91 9.48
N PRO A 34 -3.28 -16.55 8.18
CA PRO A 34 -3.07 -15.17 7.77
C PRO A 34 -4.15 -14.24 8.34
N CYS A 35 -3.77 -12.98 8.56
CA CYS A 35 -4.75 -11.94 8.87
C CYS A 35 -5.62 -11.69 7.65
N ARG A 36 -6.94 -11.75 7.82
CA ARG A 36 -7.88 -11.42 6.74
C ARG A 36 -8.28 -9.95 6.81
N VAL A 37 -8.11 -9.25 5.69
CA VAL A 37 -8.52 -7.86 5.49
C VAL A 37 -9.73 -7.85 4.58
N LYS A 38 -10.84 -7.30 5.05
CA LYS A 38 -12.11 -7.26 4.31
C LYS A 38 -12.25 -5.93 3.57
N ILE A 39 -12.26 -5.99 2.25
CA ILE A 39 -12.33 -4.83 1.36
C ILE A 39 -13.71 -4.83 0.69
N LEU A 40 -14.42 -3.71 0.79
CA LEU A 40 -15.60 -3.44 -0.04
C LEU A 40 -15.17 -2.60 -1.25
N MET A 41 -15.17 -3.18 -2.45
CA MET A 41 -14.98 -2.42 -3.70
C MET A 41 -16.33 -1.95 -4.21
N VAL A 42 -16.49 -0.63 -4.33
CA VAL A 42 -17.70 0.04 -4.80
C VAL A 42 -17.42 0.70 -6.14
N VAL A 43 -18.20 0.32 -7.16
CA VAL A 43 -18.07 0.85 -8.51
C VAL A 43 -19.41 1.32 -9.07
N ASP A 44 -19.40 2.14 -10.12
CA ASP A 44 -20.61 2.56 -10.83
C ASP A 44 -20.46 2.58 -12.37
N ALA A 45 -21.56 2.93 -13.04
CA ALA A 45 -21.66 3.04 -14.50
C ALA A 45 -21.20 1.77 -15.27
N SER A 46 -20.18 1.91 -16.11
CA SER A 46 -19.64 0.89 -17.01
C SER A 46 -18.46 0.12 -16.41
N ILE A 47 -18.07 0.40 -15.17
CA ILE A 47 -16.95 -0.28 -14.52
C ILE A 47 -17.40 -1.70 -14.15
N SER A 48 -16.61 -2.70 -14.54
CA SER A 48 -16.90 -4.10 -14.28
C SER A 48 -15.85 -4.74 -13.38
N PHE A 49 -16.27 -5.76 -12.63
CA PHE A 49 -15.35 -6.64 -11.91
C PHE A 49 -14.77 -7.76 -12.79
N SER A 50 -15.28 -7.90 -14.02
CA SER A 50 -14.87 -8.91 -15.01
C SER A 50 -13.78 -8.41 -15.95
N HIS A 51 -13.28 -9.31 -16.80
CA HIS A 51 -12.38 -8.99 -17.90
C HIS A 51 -13.14 -8.12 -18.92
N ALA A 52 -12.94 -6.81 -18.85
CA ALA A 52 -13.60 -5.83 -19.70
C ALA A 52 -12.64 -4.66 -19.97
N TYR A 53 -13.03 -3.74 -20.86
CA TYR A 53 -12.26 -2.52 -21.11
C TYR A 53 -12.06 -1.73 -19.79
N PHE A 54 -13.15 -1.37 -19.12
CA PHE A 54 -13.12 -0.80 -17.76
C PHE A 54 -13.28 -1.90 -16.71
N GLY A 55 -12.46 -2.95 -16.79
CA GLY A 55 -12.46 -4.11 -15.89
C GLY A 55 -11.48 -3.95 -14.73
N LEU A 56 -11.81 -4.56 -13.58
CA LEU A 56 -10.94 -4.66 -12.39
C LEU A 56 -10.40 -6.07 -12.16
N SER A 57 -10.49 -6.96 -13.16
CA SER A 57 -10.21 -8.39 -12.98
C SER A 57 -8.76 -8.65 -12.55
N HIS A 58 -7.79 -7.92 -13.12
CA HIS A 58 -6.38 -8.08 -12.77
C HIS A 58 -6.11 -7.66 -11.33
N VAL A 59 -6.67 -6.53 -10.87
CA VAL A 59 -6.54 -6.08 -9.47
C VAL A 59 -7.15 -7.10 -8.50
N LEU A 60 -8.32 -7.65 -8.83
CA LEU A 60 -8.94 -8.73 -8.04
C LEU A 60 -8.05 -9.96 -7.96
N ASP A 61 -7.40 -10.34 -9.06
CA ASP A 61 -6.47 -11.45 -9.10
C ASP A 61 -5.22 -11.19 -8.28
N VAL A 62 -4.63 -9.99 -8.35
CA VAL A 62 -3.46 -9.58 -7.55
C VAL A 62 -3.71 -9.66 -6.05
N LEU A 63 -4.91 -9.24 -5.60
CA LEU A 63 -5.31 -9.32 -4.19
C LEU A 63 -5.65 -10.75 -3.77
N ARG A 64 -6.37 -11.49 -4.60
CA ARG A 64 -6.77 -12.89 -4.33
C ARG A 64 -5.57 -13.83 -4.26
N THR A 65 -4.58 -13.63 -5.13
CA THR A 65 -3.36 -14.44 -5.23
C THR A 65 -2.19 -13.86 -4.47
N ASN A 66 -2.45 -12.99 -3.49
CA ASN A 66 -1.41 -12.36 -2.68
C ASN A 66 -0.42 -13.40 -2.13
N PRO A 67 0.88 -13.31 -2.48
CA PRO A 67 1.90 -14.28 -2.08
C PRO A 67 2.28 -14.14 -0.61
N GLU A 68 1.92 -13.04 0.04
CA GLU A 68 2.28 -12.83 1.44
C GLU A 68 1.49 -13.77 2.36
N PHE A 69 2.22 -14.52 3.17
CA PHE A 69 1.65 -15.53 4.07
C PHE A 69 1.00 -14.93 5.31
N TYR A 70 1.32 -13.68 5.64
CA TYR A 70 0.82 -13.01 6.84
C TYR A 70 -0.52 -12.29 6.63
N VAL A 71 -0.97 -12.13 5.38
CA VAL A 71 -2.21 -11.41 5.05
C VAL A 71 -2.93 -12.00 3.83
N LYS A 72 -4.27 -12.04 3.89
CA LYS A 72 -5.16 -12.34 2.77
C LYS A 72 -6.27 -11.28 2.67
N PHE A 73 -6.74 -11.05 1.44
CA PHE A 73 -7.73 -10.02 1.14
C PHE A 73 -9.06 -10.67 0.75
N ASP A 74 -10.12 -10.28 1.46
CA ASP A 74 -11.49 -10.69 1.19
C ASP A 74 -12.21 -9.55 0.50
N VAL A 75 -12.35 -9.64 -0.82
CA VAL A 75 -12.96 -8.57 -1.61
C VAL A 75 -14.45 -8.83 -1.81
N THR A 76 -15.28 -7.98 -1.22
CA THR A 76 -16.70 -7.87 -1.56
C THR A 76 -16.88 -6.82 -2.65
N ARG A 77 -17.68 -7.17 -3.65
CA ARG A 77 -17.82 -6.44 -4.92
C ARG A 77 -19.23 -5.88 -4.99
N ALA A 78 -19.35 -4.56 -5.01
CA ALA A 78 -20.61 -3.86 -4.94
C ALA A 78 -20.73 -2.87 -6.10
N HIS A 79 -21.73 -3.06 -6.94
CA HIS A 79 -22.00 -2.20 -8.08
C HIS A 79 -23.21 -1.31 -7.77
N ARG A 80 -23.09 0.02 -7.98
CA ARG A 80 -24.17 1.00 -7.70
C ARG A 80 -25.38 0.82 -8.63
N ASN A 81 -25.16 0.25 -9.82
CA ASN A 81 -26.16 -0.02 -10.86
C ASN A 81 -26.24 -1.52 -11.15
N THR A 82 -26.02 -1.93 -12.40
CA THR A 82 -25.90 -3.33 -12.81
C THR A 82 -24.59 -3.52 -13.54
N ASP A 83 -23.76 -4.47 -13.13
CA ASP A 83 -22.55 -4.82 -13.89
C ASP A 83 -22.99 -5.50 -15.20
N LEU A 84 -22.80 -4.81 -16.33
CA LEU A 84 -23.24 -5.28 -17.64
C LEU A 84 -22.30 -6.33 -18.26
N MET A 85 -21.07 -6.43 -17.74
CA MET A 85 -20.02 -7.34 -18.23
C MET A 85 -19.76 -8.50 -17.26
N LYS A 86 -20.60 -8.66 -16.22
CA LYS A 86 -20.49 -9.75 -15.26
C LYS A 86 -20.61 -11.12 -15.93
N PRO A 87 -19.89 -12.15 -15.43
CA PRO A 87 -20.07 -13.52 -15.89
C PRO A 87 -21.52 -13.99 -15.70
N ASN A 88 -21.95 -14.99 -16.47
CA ASN A 88 -23.23 -15.64 -16.24
C ASN A 88 -23.07 -16.74 -15.19
N GLN A 89 -23.71 -16.60 -14.02
CA GLN A 89 -23.59 -17.55 -12.91
C GLN A 89 -23.97 -18.99 -13.28
N ALA A 90 -24.98 -19.19 -14.13
CA ALA A 90 -25.43 -20.51 -14.53
C ALA A 90 -24.51 -21.17 -15.57
N GLN A 91 -23.83 -20.37 -16.39
CA GLN A 91 -22.95 -20.86 -17.45
C GLN A 91 -21.50 -21.02 -16.98
N ASP A 92 -21.01 -20.10 -16.15
CA ASP A 92 -19.65 -20.09 -15.61
C ASP A 92 -19.66 -19.69 -14.11
N PRO A 93 -19.98 -20.65 -13.22
CA PRO A 93 -20.02 -20.40 -11.78
C PRO A 93 -18.64 -20.05 -11.19
N VAL A 94 -17.55 -20.49 -11.83
CA VAL A 94 -16.17 -20.21 -11.35
C VAL A 94 -15.79 -18.77 -11.67
N ALA A 95 -16.06 -18.30 -12.90
CA ALA A 95 -15.88 -16.90 -13.23
C ALA A 95 -16.81 -16.01 -12.41
N TRP A 96 -18.06 -16.43 -12.15
CA TRP A 96 -18.96 -15.71 -11.26
C TRP A 96 -18.39 -15.55 -9.85
N GLU A 97 -17.88 -16.63 -9.25
CA GLU A 97 -17.26 -16.56 -7.92
C GLU A 97 -16.10 -15.55 -7.91
N ARG A 98 -15.28 -15.51 -8.97
CA ARG A 98 -14.08 -14.65 -9.06
C ARG A 98 -14.34 -13.21 -9.47
N TYR A 99 -15.32 -12.97 -10.34
CA TYR A 99 -15.56 -11.67 -10.96
C TYR A 99 -17.02 -11.18 -10.93
N GLY A 100 -17.99 -12.00 -10.51
CA GLY A 100 -19.39 -11.56 -10.36
C GLY A 100 -19.59 -10.58 -9.19
N PRO A 101 -20.50 -9.59 -9.32
CA PRO A 101 -20.83 -8.69 -8.21
C PRO A 101 -21.53 -9.46 -7.08
N HIS A 102 -21.18 -9.13 -5.83
CA HIS A 102 -21.92 -9.61 -4.66
C HIS A 102 -23.18 -8.78 -4.40
N PHE A 103 -23.12 -7.49 -4.74
CA PHE A 103 -24.26 -6.58 -4.68
C PHE A 103 -24.43 -5.84 -6.01
N GLU A 104 -25.68 -5.77 -6.46
CA GLU A 104 -26.14 -4.94 -7.56
C GLU A 104 -27.13 -3.90 -7.01
N GLY A 105 -27.17 -2.71 -7.60
CA GLY A 105 -28.00 -1.60 -7.08
C GLY A 105 -27.56 -1.12 -5.69
N PHE A 106 -26.29 -1.35 -5.33
CA PHE A 106 -25.80 -1.24 -3.96
C PHE A 106 -26.02 0.15 -3.34
N ARG A 107 -26.53 0.19 -2.11
CA ARG A 107 -26.61 1.39 -1.27
C ARG A 107 -26.09 1.07 0.13
N PHE A 108 -25.34 1.98 0.76
CA PHE A 108 -24.90 1.78 2.15
C PHE A 108 -26.08 1.75 3.13
N THR A 109 -27.21 2.36 2.75
CA THR A 109 -28.44 2.38 3.53
C THR A 109 -29.36 1.18 3.23
N GLN A 110 -28.96 0.23 2.39
CA GLN A 110 -29.82 -0.90 2.04
C GLN A 110 -30.04 -1.82 3.27
N PRO A 111 -31.24 -2.40 3.43
CA PRO A 111 -31.52 -3.29 4.55
C PRO A 111 -30.54 -4.47 4.62
N GLY A 112 -30.08 -4.80 5.83
CA GLY A 112 -29.19 -5.95 6.08
C GLY A 112 -27.71 -5.73 5.73
N PHE A 113 -27.33 -4.56 5.21
CA PHE A 113 -25.92 -4.22 5.02
C PHE A 113 -25.34 -3.58 6.29
N ASN A 114 -24.14 -4.03 6.68
CA ASN A 114 -23.39 -3.46 7.79
C ASN A 114 -21.97 -3.13 7.34
N LEU A 115 -21.61 -1.85 7.34
CA LEU A 115 -20.27 -1.42 6.94
C LEU A 115 -19.19 -1.80 7.97
N ASP A 116 -19.54 -1.92 9.26
CA ASP A 116 -18.60 -2.19 10.35
C ASP A 116 -17.93 -3.58 10.26
N VAL A 117 -18.39 -4.45 9.36
CA VAL A 117 -17.73 -5.75 9.11
C VAL A 117 -16.54 -5.63 8.15
N PHE A 118 -16.36 -4.48 7.50
CA PHE A 118 -15.29 -4.22 6.54
C PHE A 118 -14.17 -3.40 7.18
N ASP A 119 -12.94 -3.70 6.75
CA ASP A 119 -11.74 -2.97 7.14
C ASP A 119 -11.47 -1.79 6.21
N GLN A 120 -11.88 -1.90 4.93
CA GLN A 120 -11.64 -0.91 3.89
C GLN A 120 -12.80 -0.76 2.92
N VAL A 121 -12.90 0.42 2.31
CA VAL A 121 -13.78 0.69 1.16
C VAL A 121 -12.97 1.32 0.04
N TRP A 122 -13.07 0.77 -1.16
CA TRP A 122 -12.38 1.23 -2.36
C TRP A 122 -13.40 1.73 -3.37
N PHE A 123 -13.30 2.99 -3.77
CA PHE A 123 -14.24 3.62 -4.69
C PHE A 123 -13.60 3.82 -6.06
N PHE A 124 -14.22 3.23 -7.08
CA PHE A 124 -13.94 3.50 -8.48
C PHE A 124 -15.18 4.15 -9.08
N GLY A 125 -15.18 5.49 -9.12
CA GLY A 125 -16.31 6.25 -9.64
C GLY A 125 -16.11 6.64 -11.10
N PHE A 126 -17.15 6.47 -11.90
CA PHE A 126 -17.24 6.94 -13.27
C PHE A 126 -18.15 8.17 -13.37
N TYR A 127 -19.33 8.15 -12.73
CA TYR A 127 -20.30 9.24 -12.90
C TYR A 127 -19.81 10.61 -12.37
N GLY A 128 -20.17 11.65 -13.12
CA GLY A 128 -19.84 13.05 -12.86
C GLY A 128 -20.60 13.69 -11.68
N GLU A 129 -20.30 14.95 -11.41
CA GLU A 129 -20.89 15.71 -10.31
C GLU A 129 -22.43 15.79 -10.45
N GLY A 130 -23.13 15.65 -9.33
CA GLY A 130 -24.60 15.77 -9.30
C GLY A 130 -25.37 14.58 -9.86
N HIS A 131 -24.70 13.50 -10.28
CA HIS A 131 -25.40 12.31 -10.78
C HIS A 131 -26.31 11.68 -9.70
N PRO A 132 -27.56 11.25 -10.01
CA PRO A 132 -28.52 10.76 -9.02
C PRO A 132 -28.10 9.50 -8.24
N THR A 133 -27.14 8.73 -8.77
CA THR A 133 -26.61 7.53 -8.10
C THR A 133 -25.44 7.82 -7.17
N GLY A 134 -25.04 9.09 -7.02
CA GLY A 134 -24.02 9.51 -6.05
C GLY A 134 -24.40 9.21 -4.60
N LEU A 135 -23.45 9.38 -3.68
CA LEU A 135 -23.68 9.10 -2.26
C LEU A 135 -24.65 10.11 -1.65
N THR A 136 -25.72 9.61 -1.03
CA THR A 136 -26.67 10.46 -0.29
C THR A 136 -26.10 10.91 1.06
N ASN A 137 -26.71 11.91 1.72
CA ASN A 137 -26.29 12.34 3.05
C ASN A 137 -26.30 11.21 4.09
N ALA A 138 -27.29 10.31 4.02
CA ALA A 138 -27.38 9.17 4.92
C ALA A 138 -26.26 8.15 4.69
N GLU A 139 -25.89 7.92 3.42
CA GLU A 139 -24.74 7.05 3.10
C GLU A 139 -23.42 7.68 3.55
N LEU A 140 -23.24 8.99 3.34
CA LEU A 140 -22.06 9.73 3.80
C LEU A 140 -21.95 9.71 5.33
N GLU A 141 -23.06 9.78 6.07
CA GLU A 141 -23.05 9.67 7.53
C GLU A 141 -22.60 8.28 8.00
N ILE A 142 -23.06 7.21 7.34
CA ILE A 142 -22.60 5.83 7.63
C ILE A 142 -21.11 5.72 7.37
N LEU A 143 -20.65 6.15 6.19
CA LEU A 143 -19.27 6.08 5.79
C LEU A 143 -18.36 6.91 6.71
N SER A 144 -18.75 8.14 7.04
CA SER A 144 -17.97 9.03 7.91
C SER A 144 -17.80 8.46 9.31
N ARG A 145 -18.86 7.90 9.91
CA ARG A 145 -18.79 7.24 11.23
C ARG A 145 -17.84 6.05 11.22
N TRP A 146 -17.85 5.27 10.14
CA TRP A 146 -16.97 4.12 9.99
C TRP A 146 -15.51 4.55 9.77
N MET A 147 -15.27 5.58 8.96
CA MET A 147 -13.93 6.16 8.77
C MET A 147 -13.36 6.73 10.08
N ASP A 148 -14.18 7.36 10.92
CA ASP A 148 -13.73 7.92 12.21
C ASP A 148 -13.39 6.84 13.27
N LYS A 149 -13.81 5.60 13.03
CA LYS A 149 -13.45 4.41 13.81
C LYS A 149 -12.29 3.61 13.22
N GLY A 150 -11.61 4.14 12.21
CA GLY A 150 -10.38 3.55 11.66
C GLY A 150 -10.55 2.87 10.32
N GLY A 151 -11.73 2.95 9.70
CA GLY A 151 -11.99 2.41 8.36
C GLY A 151 -11.16 3.11 7.27
N GLY A 152 -10.44 2.33 6.47
CA GLY A 152 -9.55 2.85 5.43
C GLY A 152 -10.22 3.07 4.07
N VAL A 153 -10.01 4.21 3.43
CA VAL A 153 -10.60 4.52 2.12
C VAL A 153 -9.56 4.64 1.02
N PHE A 154 -9.77 3.92 -0.08
CA PHE A 154 -9.18 4.24 -1.37
C PHE A 154 -10.24 4.90 -2.25
N ALA A 155 -9.89 5.96 -2.96
CA ALA A 155 -10.81 6.60 -3.90
C ALA A 155 -10.09 7.15 -5.13
N THR A 156 -10.65 6.87 -6.30
CA THR A 156 -10.15 7.40 -7.55
C THR A 156 -11.31 7.88 -8.45
N GLY A 157 -10.96 8.66 -9.45
CA GLY A 157 -11.83 9.20 -10.50
C GLY A 157 -11.01 9.32 -11.77
N ASP A 158 -11.36 10.21 -12.68
CA ASP A 158 -10.48 10.53 -13.82
C ASP A 158 -10.60 12.01 -14.21
N HIS A 159 -10.08 12.43 -15.36
CA HIS A 159 -10.26 13.77 -15.92
C HIS A 159 -11.71 14.26 -15.87
N ALA A 160 -11.89 15.56 -16.12
CA ALA A 160 -13.14 16.27 -15.89
C ALA A 160 -13.68 15.95 -14.49
N ASP A 161 -14.97 15.72 -14.35
CA ASP A 161 -15.62 15.41 -13.08
C ASP A 161 -15.85 13.91 -12.88
N LEU A 162 -15.20 13.03 -13.65
CA LEU A 162 -15.42 11.59 -13.56
C LEU A 162 -15.11 11.06 -12.15
N GLY A 163 -16.07 10.34 -11.60
CA GLY A 163 -16.06 9.80 -10.24
C GLY A 163 -16.52 10.77 -9.14
N ALA A 164 -16.84 12.02 -9.47
CA ALA A 164 -17.32 12.99 -8.49
C ALA A 164 -18.63 12.57 -7.82
N ALA A 165 -19.53 11.87 -8.50
CA ALA A 165 -20.78 11.38 -7.90
C ALA A 165 -20.53 10.53 -6.65
N LEU A 166 -19.51 9.67 -6.71
CA LEU A 166 -19.20 8.70 -5.68
C LEU A 166 -18.21 9.27 -4.65
N CYS A 167 -17.22 10.04 -5.08
CA CYS A 167 -16.05 10.36 -4.25
C CYS A 167 -15.99 11.81 -3.74
N SER A 168 -16.56 12.79 -4.47
CA SER A 168 -16.31 14.23 -4.22
C SER A 168 -16.83 14.75 -2.88
N ARG A 169 -17.68 13.98 -2.19
CA ARG A 169 -18.33 14.38 -0.92
C ARG A 169 -17.85 13.56 0.27
N ILE A 170 -16.97 12.59 0.06
CA ILE A 170 -16.43 11.74 1.13
C ILE A 170 -15.41 12.57 1.93
N PRO A 171 -15.53 12.68 3.27
CA PRO A 171 -14.54 13.38 4.09
C PRO A 171 -13.14 12.82 3.91
N ARG A 172 -12.13 13.69 4.00
CA ARG A 172 -10.70 13.44 3.74
C ARG A 172 -10.38 13.18 2.27
N VAL A 173 -11.28 12.55 1.51
CA VAL A 173 -11.14 12.30 0.05
C VAL A 173 -11.46 13.56 -0.76
N SER A 174 -12.53 14.27 -0.41
CA SER A 174 -13.10 15.39 -1.17
C SER A 174 -12.13 16.52 -1.45
N THR A 175 -11.17 16.71 -0.55
CA THR A 175 -10.19 17.80 -0.57
C THR A 175 -8.79 17.37 -1.01
N MET A 176 -8.50 16.06 -1.11
CA MET A 176 -7.16 15.60 -1.52
C MET A 176 -6.95 15.61 -3.04
N ARG A 177 -8.02 15.65 -3.82
CA ARG A 177 -8.01 15.63 -5.30
C ARG A 177 -9.01 16.65 -5.82
N LYS A 178 -8.78 17.17 -7.03
CA LYS A 178 -9.80 17.92 -7.77
C LYS A 178 -10.87 16.95 -8.28
N TRP A 179 -12.13 17.17 -7.92
CA TRP A 179 -13.26 16.33 -8.32
C TRP A 179 -14.29 17.05 -9.18
N THR A 180 -14.45 18.36 -9.01
CA THR A 180 -15.59 19.12 -9.57
C THR A 180 -15.12 20.19 -10.56
N THR A 181 -16.03 20.64 -11.43
CA THR A 181 -15.73 21.74 -12.36
C THR A 181 -15.31 23.01 -11.60
N GLY A 182 -15.91 23.27 -10.43
CA GLY A 182 -15.53 24.40 -9.56
C GLY A 182 -14.09 24.34 -9.05
N GLN A 183 -13.52 23.14 -8.93
CA GLN A 183 -12.11 22.92 -8.57
C GLN A 183 -11.15 23.01 -9.77
N ARG A 184 -11.66 23.30 -10.98
CA ARG A 184 -10.89 23.35 -12.23
C ARG A 184 -10.16 22.04 -12.52
N VAL A 185 -10.92 20.96 -12.50
CA VAL A 185 -10.46 19.64 -12.93
C VAL A 185 -9.86 19.69 -14.35
N PRO A 186 -8.76 18.94 -14.60
CA PRO A 186 -8.15 18.85 -15.93
C PRO A 186 -9.18 18.36 -16.95
N GLN A 187 -9.14 18.92 -18.16
CA GLN A 187 -10.06 18.53 -19.23
C GLN A 187 -9.51 17.32 -20.02
N PRO A 188 -10.36 16.51 -20.67
CA PRO A 188 -9.91 15.37 -21.49
C PRO A 188 -9.15 15.75 -22.76
N THR A 189 -9.23 17.04 -23.12
CA THR A 189 -8.71 17.59 -24.37
C THR A 189 -8.14 18.98 -24.11
N GLY A 190 -7.41 19.49 -25.10
CA GLY A 190 -6.77 20.81 -25.02
C GLY A 190 -5.38 20.77 -24.40
N VAL A 191 -4.75 21.94 -24.39
CA VAL A 191 -3.33 22.10 -24.01
C VAL A 191 -3.08 21.90 -22.51
N ASP A 192 -4.12 22.02 -21.69
CA ASP A 192 -4.05 21.89 -20.24
C ASP A 192 -4.44 20.49 -19.74
N ARG A 193 -4.67 19.51 -20.63
CA ARG A 193 -4.91 18.13 -20.20
C ARG A 193 -3.69 17.54 -19.49
N HIS A 194 -3.91 16.53 -18.66
CA HIS A 194 -2.84 15.77 -18.00
C HIS A 194 -2.58 14.49 -18.79
N ASP A 195 -1.78 14.61 -19.85
CA ASP A 195 -1.44 13.50 -20.74
C ASP A 195 -0.12 12.87 -20.30
N THR A 196 -0.16 11.62 -19.82
CA THR A 196 1.03 10.89 -19.37
C THR A 196 1.49 9.83 -20.35
N LEU A 197 0.81 9.72 -21.51
CA LEU A 197 1.06 8.71 -22.51
C LEU A 197 2.55 8.69 -22.90
N ARG A 198 3.09 7.49 -23.08
CA ARG A 198 4.39 7.21 -23.66
C ARG A 198 4.16 6.79 -25.11
N LYS A 199 5.11 7.11 -25.98
CA LYS A 199 5.11 6.52 -27.32
C LYS A 199 5.45 5.05 -27.17
N GLY A 200 4.60 4.19 -27.70
CA GLY A 200 4.84 2.75 -27.74
C GLY A 200 5.94 2.37 -28.74
N ALA A 201 5.67 1.34 -29.56
CA ALA A 201 6.59 0.93 -30.63
C ALA A 201 6.64 1.90 -31.82
N ASP A 202 5.67 2.82 -31.91
CA ASP A 202 5.53 3.79 -32.99
C ASP A 202 6.23 5.13 -32.66
N THR A 203 6.45 5.97 -33.67
CA THR A 203 7.10 7.29 -33.50
C THR A 203 6.12 8.40 -33.09
N THR A 204 4.83 8.10 -33.08
CA THR A 204 3.72 9.01 -32.78
C THR A 204 2.84 8.44 -31.68
N TYR A 205 2.21 9.30 -30.88
CA TYR A 205 1.18 8.90 -29.94
C TYR A 205 -0.10 8.48 -30.66
N THR A 206 -0.62 7.34 -30.25
CA THR A 206 -1.92 6.79 -30.62
C THR A 206 -2.72 6.55 -29.36
N PHE A 207 -4.06 6.60 -29.43
CA PHE A 207 -4.89 6.40 -28.24
C PHE A 207 -4.61 5.05 -27.55
N ASP A 208 -4.38 4.01 -28.36
CA ASP A 208 -4.14 2.66 -27.86
C ASP A 208 -2.79 2.48 -27.15
N ASP A 209 -1.89 3.47 -27.18
CA ASP A 209 -0.63 3.39 -26.41
C ASP A 209 -0.91 3.23 -24.92
N GLU A 210 -2.07 3.66 -24.42
CA GLU A 210 -2.49 3.43 -23.02
C GLU A 210 -2.59 1.94 -22.64
N SER A 211 -2.62 1.06 -23.64
CA SER A 211 -2.78 -0.39 -23.52
C SER A 211 -1.52 -1.16 -23.89
N ASP A 212 -0.36 -0.50 -23.97
CA ASP A 212 0.91 -1.15 -24.25
C ASP A 212 1.67 -1.57 -22.97
N ASP A 213 2.98 -1.80 -23.07
CA ASP A 213 3.83 -2.21 -21.95
C ASP A 213 4.78 -1.12 -21.45
N GLN A 214 4.56 0.14 -21.85
CA GLN A 214 5.38 1.29 -21.50
C GLN A 214 4.73 2.12 -20.38
N PRO A 215 5.23 2.02 -19.15
CA PRO A 215 4.64 2.77 -18.05
C PRO A 215 5.07 4.24 -18.10
N MET A 216 4.24 5.13 -17.53
CA MET A 216 4.70 6.45 -17.17
C MET A 216 5.66 6.40 -15.96
N SER A 217 6.55 7.37 -15.88
CA SER A 217 7.39 7.57 -14.69
C SER A 217 6.72 8.54 -13.71
N ILE A 218 6.72 8.18 -12.44
CA ILE A 218 6.33 9.07 -11.34
C ILE A 218 7.55 9.42 -10.50
N THR A 219 7.49 10.54 -9.79
CA THR A 219 8.50 10.94 -8.80
C THR A 219 7.91 10.81 -7.39
N PRO A 220 8.27 9.74 -6.64
CA PRO A 220 7.84 9.59 -5.25
C PRO A 220 8.47 10.65 -4.35
N LYS A 221 7.67 11.16 -3.40
CA LYS A 221 8.16 12.02 -2.31
C LYS A 221 9.14 11.22 -1.44
N ARG A 222 10.25 11.87 -1.08
CA ARG A 222 11.32 11.27 -0.26
C ARG A 222 11.23 11.75 1.18
N TYR A 223 11.26 10.81 2.12
CA TYR A 223 11.29 11.07 3.56
C TYR A 223 12.68 10.72 4.07
N TYR A 224 13.40 11.72 4.59
CA TYR A 224 14.76 11.53 5.09
C TYR A 224 14.77 10.77 6.41
N LEU A 225 15.76 9.89 6.57
CA LEU A 225 15.99 9.10 7.78
C LEU A 225 17.23 9.63 8.51
N SER A 226 17.25 9.54 9.84
CA SER A 226 18.42 9.85 10.65
C SER A 226 19.59 8.93 10.32
N GLY A 227 20.83 9.44 10.33
CA GLY A 227 22.03 8.66 10.02
C GLY A 227 23.28 9.19 10.72
N TRP A 228 24.28 8.33 10.84
CA TRP A 228 25.54 8.60 11.58
C TRP A 228 26.52 9.47 10.79
N SER A 229 26.31 9.56 9.48
CA SER A 229 27.25 10.17 8.57
C SER A 229 26.71 11.50 8.06
N PRO A 230 27.44 12.62 8.22
CA PRO A 230 27.15 13.85 7.47
C PRO A 230 27.20 13.66 5.95
N PHE A 231 27.88 12.60 5.48
CA PHE A 231 28.17 12.36 4.07
C PHE A 231 27.18 11.41 3.40
N ILE A 232 26.38 10.66 4.16
CA ILE A 232 25.42 9.68 3.62
C ILE A 232 24.02 10.07 4.06
N ARG A 233 23.23 10.59 3.12
CA ARG A 233 21.81 10.90 3.34
C ARG A 233 20.96 9.70 2.94
N ARG A 234 20.19 9.17 3.89
CA ARG A 234 19.22 8.09 3.63
C ARG A 234 17.82 8.67 3.48
N SER A 235 17.04 8.10 2.58
CA SER A 235 15.63 8.44 2.42
C SER A 235 14.83 7.24 1.95
N ARG A 236 13.53 7.25 2.22
CA ARG A 236 12.57 6.24 1.77
C ARG A 236 11.38 6.89 1.05
N PRO A 237 10.70 6.18 0.14
CA PRO A 237 9.39 6.63 -0.34
C PRO A 237 8.30 6.40 0.73
N HIS A 238 7.09 6.86 0.45
CA HIS A 238 5.92 6.49 1.25
C HIS A 238 5.72 4.96 1.19
N PRO A 239 5.24 4.26 2.25
CA PRO A 239 5.10 2.80 2.24
C PRO A 239 4.27 2.23 1.08
N ILE A 240 3.31 3.01 0.57
CA ILE A 240 2.51 2.66 -0.62
C ILE A 240 3.39 2.45 -1.87
N LEU A 241 4.45 3.26 -2.01
CA LEU A 241 5.38 3.28 -3.14
C LEU A 241 6.70 2.56 -2.83
N CYS A 242 6.67 1.66 -1.85
CA CYS A 242 7.82 0.88 -1.42
C CYS A 242 7.56 -0.59 -1.75
N GLY A 243 8.06 -1.05 -2.90
CA GLY A 243 7.96 -2.44 -3.33
C GLY A 243 9.02 -3.32 -2.66
N GLN A 244 8.90 -4.63 -2.89
CA GLN A 244 9.86 -5.62 -2.38
C GLN A 244 11.25 -5.46 -3.01
N GLU A 245 11.29 -5.11 -4.30
CA GLU A 245 12.53 -4.96 -5.07
C GLU A 245 13.03 -3.51 -5.15
N GLY A 246 12.34 -2.57 -4.48
CA GLY A 246 12.73 -1.18 -4.44
C GLY A 246 11.56 -0.21 -4.56
N VAL A 247 11.88 1.03 -4.90
CA VAL A 247 10.88 2.11 -5.03
C VAL A 247 9.96 1.81 -6.21
N ILE A 248 8.67 2.04 -6.04
CA ILE A 248 7.70 2.05 -7.14
C ILE A 248 7.68 3.48 -7.68
N ASP A 249 8.29 3.67 -8.84
CA ASP A 249 8.41 4.96 -9.53
C ASP A 249 7.76 4.95 -10.93
N ILE A 250 6.84 4.01 -11.14
CA ILE A 250 6.09 3.85 -12.36
C ILE A 250 4.61 3.58 -12.07
N LEU A 251 3.75 3.96 -13.01
CA LEU A 251 2.33 3.63 -13.07
C LEU A 251 1.94 3.42 -14.55
N PRO A 252 0.79 2.77 -14.85
CA PRO A 252 0.23 2.81 -16.20
C PRO A 252 0.04 4.25 -16.67
N ASP A 253 0.22 4.50 -17.95
CA ASP A 253 0.01 5.82 -18.53
C ASP A 253 -1.41 5.97 -19.11
N HIS A 254 -1.83 7.22 -19.34
CA HIS A 254 -3.13 7.52 -19.91
C HIS A 254 -3.21 8.95 -20.48
N PRO A 255 -3.89 9.20 -21.62
CA PRO A 255 -3.91 10.52 -22.26
C PRO A 255 -4.64 11.67 -21.54
N HIS A 256 -5.31 11.41 -20.41
CA HIS A 256 -5.96 12.46 -19.63
C HIS A 256 -6.28 12.03 -18.20
N GLU A 257 -5.53 12.54 -17.24
CA GLU A 257 -5.70 12.24 -15.83
C GLU A 257 -6.37 13.38 -15.03
N GLY A 258 -6.79 13.04 -13.80
CA GLY A 258 -7.12 14.03 -12.77
C GLY A 258 -5.89 14.67 -12.12
N GLU A 259 -6.11 15.24 -10.92
CA GLU A 259 -5.04 15.90 -10.17
C GLU A 259 -5.22 15.77 -8.66
N VAL A 260 -4.20 15.20 -8.01
CA VAL A 260 -4.06 15.21 -6.56
C VAL A 260 -3.42 16.52 -6.10
N LEU A 261 -4.01 17.13 -5.08
CA LEU A 261 -3.59 18.42 -4.53
C LEU A 261 -2.39 18.27 -3.58
N ASP A 262 -1.56 19.31 -3.53
CA ASP A 262 -0.53 19.42 -2.50
C ASP A 262 -1.13 19.71 -1.12
N THR A 263 -0.43 19.35 -0.04
CA THR A 263 -0.83 19.71 1.33
C THR A 263 -1.07 21.21 1.46
N GLY A 264 -0.23 22.05 0.85
CA GLY A 264 -0.35 23.51 0.93
C GLY A 264 -1.58 24.09 0.19
N ALA A 265 -2.23 23.30 -0.68
CA ALA A 265 -3.45 23.69 -1.37
C ALA A 265 -4.72 23.19 -0.66
N ILE A 266 -4.58 22.44 0.44
CA ILE A 266 -5.69 21.84 1.18
C ILE A 266 -6.00 22.70 2.41
N ASP A 267 -7.26 23.08 2.58
CA ASP A 267 -7.73 23.75 3.80
C ASP A 267 -7.84 22.75 4.95
N LEU A 268 -6.81 22.73 5.81
CA LEU A 268 -6.72 21.86 6.98
C LEU A 268 -7.71 22.22 8.10
N ASN A 269 -8.34 23.39 8.05
CA ASN A 269 -9.34 23.83 9.02
C ASN A 269 -10.76 23.65 8.49
N ARG A 270 -10.91 23.07 7.29
CA ARG A 270 -12.19 22.80 6.68
C ARG A 270 -13.03 21.93 7.61
N LYS A 271 -14.32 22.26 7.67
CA LYS A 271 -15.33 21.45 8.34
C LYS A 271 -16.38 20.99 7.34
N PHE A 272 -17.01 19.86 7.63
CA PHE A 272 -18.08 19.32 6.81
C PHE A 272 -19.33 19.04 7.64
N THR A 273 -20.47 18.91 6.96
CA THR A 273 -21.77 18.62 7.57
C THR A 273 -22.64 17.78 6.64
N PHE A 274 -23.13 16.66 7.12
CA PHE A 274 -24.13 15.81 6.45
C PHE A 274 -25.06 15.21 7.51
N GLY A 275 -26.38 15.35 7.32
CA GLY A 275 -27.34 14.72 8.24
C GLY A 275 -27.10 15.11 9.70
N ALA A 276 -26.96 14.12 10.59
CA ALA A 276 -26.64 14.35 12.00
C ALA A 276 -25.14 14.62 12.26
N TYR A 277 -24.28 14.40 11.27
CA TYR A 277 -22.86 14.73 11.31
C TYR A 277 -22.68 16.23 11.06
N ALA A 278 -22.64 17.04 12.12
CA ALA A 278 -22.55 18.50 12.03
C ALA A 278 -21.18 19.03 12.45
N ASN A 279 -20.67 20.00 11.68
CA ASN A 279 -19.47 20.80 11.96
C ASN A 279 -18.22 19.99 12.36
N ARG A 280 -18.01 18.84 11.71
CA ARG A 280 -16.86 17.97 11.96
C ARG A 280 -15.64 18.44 11.18
N ASP A 281 -14.47 18.29 11.77
CA ASP A 281 -13.21 18.61 11.10
C ASP A 281 -12.96 17.63 9.94
N GLU A 282 -12.63 18.16 8.77
CA GLU A 282 -12.20 17.35 7.61
C GLU A 282 -10.97 16.52 7.97
N TYR A 283 -10.06 17.11 8.74
CA TYR A 283 -8.84 16.47 9.23
C TYR A 283 -8.75 16.62 10.74
N PRO A 284 -9.16 15.60 11.52
CA PRO A 284 -8.98 15.61 12.96
C PRO A 284 -7.50 15.78 13.34
N ASN A 285 -7.23 16.56 14.39
CA ASN A 285 -5.87 16.80 14.90
C ASN A 285 -4.86 17.17 13.79
N SER A 286 -5.25 18.07 12.87
CA SER A 286 -4.50 18.41 11.65
C SER A 286 -3.07 18.91 11.88
N GLY A 287 -2.75 19.40 13.09
CA GLY A 287 -1.38 19.71 13.49
C GLY A 287 -0.44 18.50 13.64
N THR A 288 -0.99 17.28 13.74
CA THR A 288 -0.23 16.02 13.88
C THR A 288 -0.35 15.13 12.64
N ALA A 289 -1.48 15.19 11.91
CA ALA A 289 -1.67 14.47 10.66
C ALA A 289 -2.26 15.39 9.59
N ALA A 290 -1.51 15.63 8.52
CA ALA A 290 -1.97 16.36 7.35
C ALA A 290 -2.00 15.42 6.13
N PRO A 291 -2.96 15.58 5.21
CA PRO A 291 -2.92 14.91 3.92
C PRO A 291 -1.68 15.38 3.15
N GLU A 292 -1.09 14.49 2.38
CA GLU A 292 0.05 14.81 1.55
C GLU A 292 0.00 14.17 0.17
N ARG A 293 0.52 14.90 -0.80
CA ARG A 293 0.86 14.33 -2.10
C ARG A 293 2.14 13.52 -1.96
N ILE A 294 2.06 12.23 -2.26
CA ILE A 294 3.17 11.27 -2.10
C ILE A 294 3.87 10.94 -3.43
N ALA A 295 3.28 11.32 -4.56
CA ALA A 295 3.93 11.23 -5.87
C ALA A 295 3.44 12.31 -6.83
N THR A 296 4.30 12.64 -7.81
CA THR A 296 3.96 13.51 -8.95
C THR A 296 4.26 12.80 -10.27
N ALA A 297 3.50 13.11 -11.31
CA ALA A 297 3.75 12.70 -12.69
C ALA A 297 4.09 13.92 -13.56
N VAL A 298 4.58 13.67 -14.79
CA VAL A 298 4.97 14.72 -15.75
C VAL A 298 4.22 14.51 -17.06
N VAL A 299 3.56 15.55 -17.53
CA VAL A 299 3.09 15.66 -18.93
C VAL A 299 4.29 15.97 -19.79
N GLN A 300 4.52 15.16 -20.82
CA GLN A 300 5.69 15.34 -21.69
C GLN A 300 5.57 16.59 -22.56
N GLY A 301 6.71 17.18 -22.93
CA GLY A 301 6.75 18.39 -23.76
C GLY A 301 6.70 18.13 -25.26
N ASP A 302 6.53 16.89 -25.69
CA ASP A 302 6.56 16.48 -27.08
C ASP A 302 5.20 16.00 -27.61
N HIS A 303 4.10 16.30 -26.90
CA HIS A 303 2.73 16.24 -27.45
C HIS A 303 2.47 17.50 -28.29
N PHE A 304 2.58 17.38 -29.62
CA PHE A 304 2.26 18.44 -30.56
C PHE A 304 1.58 17.89 -31.81
N LEU A 305 0.95 18.78 -32.60
CA LEU A 305 0.35 18.42 -33.88
C LEU A 305 1.36 17.73 -34.79
N GLY A 306 1.15 16.42 -35.02
CA GLY A 306 2.03 15.57 -35.84
C GLY A 306 2.84 14.54 -35.05
N SER A 307 3.08 14.77 -33.75
CA SER A 307 3.58 13.72 -32.85
C SER A 307 2.44 13.03 -32.11
N ASP A 308 1.40 13.76 -31.74
CA ASP A 308 0.19 13.24 -31.12
C ASP A 308 -0.98 13.34 -32.11
N LEU A 309 -1.30 12.21 -32.73
CA LEU A 309 -2.34 12.12 -33.76
C LEU A 309 -3.74 11.98 -33.15
N ASN A 310 -3.84 11.88 -31.83
CA ASN A 310 -5.08 11.62 -31.12
C ASN A 310 -5.64 12.90 -30.46
N LYS A 311 -4.90 13.46 -29.51
CA LYS A 311 -5.35 14.59 -28.68
C LYS A 311 -4.63 15.90 -29.01
N GLY A 312 -3.56 15.85 -29.79
CA GLY A 312 -2.81 17.02 -30.26
C GLY A 312 -1.97 17.66 -29.17
N ASN A 313 -1.82 18.99 -29.17
CA ASN A 313 -0.89 19.68 -28.27
C ASN A 313 -1.24 19.49 -26.78
N ALA A 314 -0.23 19.19 -25.95
CA ALA A 314 -0.30 19.30 -24.49
C ALA A 314 0.89 20.10 -23.94
N THR A 315 0.67 20.86 -22.87
CA THR A 315 1.70 21.67 -22.24
C THR A 315 2.45 20.85 -21.20
N ALA A 316 3.78 20.79 -21.31
CA ALA A 316 4.62 20.13 -20.31
C ALA A 316 4.39 20.72 -18.91
N LYS A 317 4.12 19.86 -17.94
CA LYS A 317 3.94 20.26 -16.54
C LYS A 317 4.07 19.07 -15.60
N THR A 318 4.25 19.38 -14.32
CA THR A 318 4.20 18.40 -13.24
C THR A 318 2.88 18.55 -12.50
N PHE A 319 2.25 17.43 -12.13
CA PHE A 319 1.01 17.41 -11.36
C PHE A 319 1.03 16.27 -10.33
N GLY A 320 0.13 16.31 -9.35
CA GLY A 320 0.03 15.26 -8.34
C GLY A 320 -0.75 14.05 -8.82
N VAL A 321 -0.18 12.87 -8.59
CA VAL A 321 -0.72 11.59 -9.06
C VAL A 321 -1.27 10.72 -7.93
N ILE A 322 -0.61 10.72 -6.76
CA ILE A 322 -1.08 9.95 -5.59
C ILE A 322 -1.03 10.82 -4.33
N GLY A 323 -2.10 10.75 -3.53
CA GLY A 323 -2.22 11.41 -2.25
C GLY A 323 -2.52 10.42 -1.13
N ALA A 324 -2.01 10.68 0.06
CA ALA A 324 -2.24 9.86 1.25
C ALA A 324 -2.53 10.73 2.49
N TYR A 325 -3.38 10.24 3.38
CA TYR A 325 -3.64 10.81 4.71
C TYR A 325 -3.53 9.69 5.74
N ASP A 326 -2.55 9.80 6.65
CA ASP A 326 -2.36 8.85 7.75
C ASP A 326 -3.16 9.26 8.98
N GLY A 327 -4.46 8.95 9.01
CA GLY A 327 -5.34 9.23 10.14
C GLY A 327 -4.87 8.63 11.47
N PHE A 328 -4.05 7.59 11.47
CA PHE A 328 -3.56 7.00 12.72
C PHE A 328 -2.65 7.93 13.51
N LEU A 329 -2.02 8.91 12.84
CA LEU A 329 -1.23 9.95 13.49
C LEU A 329 -2.11 11.01 14.17
N ALA A 330 -3.37 11.13 13.75
CA ALA A 330 -4.37 12.00 14.37
C ALA A 330 -5.16 11.29 15.48
N SER A 331 -4.91 10.00 15.73
CA SER A 331 -5.61 9.25 16.77
C SER A 331 -5.29 9.77 18.17
N ASP A 332 -6.33 9.90 18.99
CA ASP A 332 -6.26 10.16 20.44
C ASP A 332 -7.08 9.10 21.21
N ALA A 333 -7.43 9.37 22.47
CA ALA A 333 -8.19 8.42 23.29
C ALA A 333 -9.63 8.19 22.80
N ASP A 334 -10.21 9.16 22.09
CA ASP A 334 -11.62 9.18 21.70
C ASP A 334 -11.82 9.06 20.18
N GLN A 335 -10.80 9.41 19.38
CA GLN A 335 -10.84 9.39 17.92
C GLN A 335 -9.74 8.51 17.35
N HIS A 336 -10.10 7.68 16.36
CA HIS A 336 -9.16 6.80 15.68
C HIS A 336 -9.38 6.89 14.16
N PRO A 337 -9.13 8.05 13.53
CA PRO A 337 -9.48 8.23 12.13
C PRO A 337 -8.70 7.27 11.23
N GLY A 338 -9.39 6.71 10.26
CA GLY A 338 -8.85 5.81 9.26
C GLY A 338 -7.93 6.51 8.26
N ARG A 339 -7.20 5.71 7.52
CA ARG A 339 -6.29 6.17 6.46
C ARG A 339 -7.04 6.41 5.16
N VAL A 340 -6.55 7.34 4.34
CA VAL A 340 -7.10 7.61 3.01
C VAL A 340 -6.00 7.62 1.97
N VAL A 341 -6.27 7.02 0.81
CA VAL A 341 -5.46 7.12 -0.40
C VAL A 341 -6.34 7.64 -1.53
N VAL A 342 -5.83 8.60 -2.29
CA VAL A 342 -6.45 9.04 -3.54
C VAL A 342 -5.48 8.90 -4.70
N ASP A 343 -6.02 8.60 -5.87
CA ASP A 343 -5.29 8.44 -7.12
C ASP A 343 -5.84 9.44 -8.16
N SER A 344 -4.99 9.92 -9.08
CA SER A 344 -5.38 10.88 -10.12
C SER A 344 -6.33 10.24 -11.13
N THR A 345 -6.15 8.96 -11.44
CA THR A 345 -6.96 8.24 -12.43
C THR A 345 -7.23 6.79 -12.04
N TRP A 346 -8.40 6.27 -12.43
CA TRP A 346 -8.69 4.83 -12.36
C TRP A 346 -7.98 4.04 -13.47
N HIS A 347 -7.42 4.69 -14.48
CA HIS A 347 -6.63 4.03 -15.53
C HIS A 347 -5.36 3.34 -14.98
N HIS A 348 -4.87 3.73 -13.81
CA HIS A 348 -3.81 2.97 -13.12
C HIS A 348 -4.23 1.57 -12.64
N TRP A 349 -5.53 1.27 -12.66
CA TRP A 349 -6.14 0.11 -12.03
C TRP A 349 -6.95 -0.76 -13.00
N PHE A 350 -7.19 -0.30 -14.22
CA PHE A 350 -8.07 -0.99 -15.16
C PHE A 350 -7.35 -1.94 -16.10
N ASP A 351 -8.05 -3.01 -16.45
CA ASP A 351 -7.54 -4.09 -17.29
C ASP A 351 -7.02 -3.58 -18.65
N VAL A 352 -7.70 -2.60 -19.25
CA VAL A 352 -7.26 -1.99 -20.53
C VAL A 352 -5.82 -1.46 -20.46
N ASN A 353 -5.42 -0.87 -19.34
CA ASN A 353 -4.07 -0.33 -19.15
C ASN A 353 -3.09 -1.36 -18.59
N LEU A 354 -3.57 -2.38 -17.89
CA LEU A 354 -2.71 -3.35 -17.21
C LEU A 354 -2.41 -4.58 -18.06
N ILE A 355 -3.45 -5.17 -18.64
CA ILE A 355 -3.40 -6.46 -19.35
C ILE A 355 -3.87 -6.34 -20.79
N GLY A 356 -4.05 -5.11 -21.27
CA GLY A 356 -4.36 -4.77 -22.64
C GLY A 356 -5.84 -4.71 -22.94
N ARG A 357 -6.15 -4.12 -24.09
CA ARG A 357 -7.52 -3.90 -24.55
C ARG A 357 -8.09 -5.07 -25.35
N PRO A 358 -9.42 -5.32 -25.28
CA PRO A 358 -10.07 -6.31 -26.13
C PRO A 358 -9.87 -6.01 -27.62
N ILE A 359 -9.68 -7.06 -28.44
CA ILE A 359 -9.45 -6.94 -29.90
C ILE A 359 -10.52 -6.09 -30.60
N GLY A 360 -11.78 -6.19 -30.17
CA GLY A 360 -12.89 -5.43 -30.74
C GLY A 360 -12.86 -3.92 -30.49
N ASN A 361 -11.91 -3.45 -29.67
CA ASN A 361 -11.76 -2.05 -29.25
C ASN A 361 -10.40 -1.47 -29.63
N LEU A 362 -9.68 -2.09 -30.56
CA LEU A 362 -8.42 -1.54 -31.10
C LEU A 362 -8.71 -0.43 -32.10
N ASP A 363 -7.98 0.69 -32.02
CA ASP A 363 -7.97 1.76 -33.01
C ASP A 363 -6.70 1.71 -33.90
N SER A 364 -5.77 0.79 -33.58
CA SER A 364 -4.51 0.56 -34.29
C SER A 364 -4.34 -0.89 -34.76
N ALA A 365 -3.79 -1.06 -35.96
CA ALA A 365 -3.44 -2.35 -36.53
C ALA A 365 -2.29 -3.02 -35.75
N PRO A 366 -2.17 -4.38 -35.74
CA PRO A 366 -3.00 -5.33 -36.49
C PRO A 366 -4.25 -5.80 -35.73
N MET A 367 -5.41 -5.79 -36.39
CA MET A 367 -6.72 -6.23 -35.84
C MET A 367 -6.91 -7.76 -35.82
N ASN A 368 -5.82 -8.52 -35.89
CA ASN A 368 -5.82 -9.98 -36.04
C ASN A 368 -5.47 -10.71 -34.73
N GLY A 369 -5.47 -10.01 -33.60
CA GLY A 369 -5.09 -10.53 -32.29
C GLY A 369 -3.57 -10.63 -32.05
N THR A 370 -2.73 -10.14 -32.96
CA THR A 370 -1.28 -10.08 -32.74
C THR A 370 -0.80 -8.69 -32.33
N ASN A 371 -1.70 -7.73 -32.11
CA ASN A 371 -1.32 -6.42 -31.61
C ASN A 371 -0.88 -6.56 -30.14
N PRO A 372 0.37 -6.18 -29.78
CA PRO A 372 0.86 -6.28 -28.40
C PRO A 372 -0.01 -5.49 -27.40
N LYS A 373 -0.76 -4.48 -27.86
CA LYS A 373 -1.69 -3.69 -27.05
C LYS A 373 -2.90 -4.47 -26.54
N THR A 374 -3.10 -5.69 -27.04
CA THR A 374 -4.10 -6.64 -26.50
C THR A 374 -3.57 -7.44 -25.31
N LEU A 375 -2.28 -7.30 -24.99
CA LEU A 375 -1.61 -7.97 -23.88
C LEU A 375 -1.16 -6.97 -22.78
N GLY A 376 -1.14 -5.67 -23.05
CA GLY A 376 -0.66 -4.66 -22.12
C GLY A 376 0.77 -4.96 -21.66
N PHE A 377 1.02 -4.80 -20.37
CA PHE A 377 2.30 -5.15 -19.76
C PHE A 377 2.69 -6.63 -19.88
N ARG A 378 1.78 -7.53 -20.29
CA ARG A 378 2.13 -8.94 -20.53
C ARG A 378 2.83 -9.16 -21.88
N ALA A 379 2.95 -8.14 -22.72
CA ALA A 379 3.53 -8.25 -24.05
C ALA A 379 5.03 -8.59 -24.04
N THR A 380 5.80 -8.09 -23.05
CA THR A 380 7.25 -8.29 -22.99
C THR A 380 7.76 -8.64 -21.59
N PRO A 381 8.99 -9.19 -21.46
CA PRO A 381 9.61 -9.40 -20.15
C PRO A 381 9.80 -8.10 -19.34
N ALA A 382 10.09 -6.98 -20.00
CA ALA A 382 10.21 -5.69 -19.34
C ALA A 382 8.84 -5.21 -18.82
N GLY A 383 7.80 -5.38 -19.63
CA GLY A 383 6.42 -5.14 -19.22
C GLY A 383 6.01 -5.97 -18.01
N LEU A 384 6.33 -7.26 -17.97
CA LEU A 384 6.01 -8.13 -16.82
C LEU A 384 6.71 -7.67 -15.54
N ASN A 385 7.96 -7.18 -15.64
CA ASN A 385 8.66 -6.60 -14.50
C ASN A 385 8.01 -5.29 -14.04
N ALA A 386 7.55 -4.45 -14.97
CA ALA A 386 6.78 -3.24 -14.65
C ALA A 386 5.45 -3.60 -13.96
N LEU A 387 4.71 -4.58 -14.49
CA LEU A 387 3.46 -5.06 -13.92
C LEU A 387 3.66 -5.60 -12.50
N ALA A 388 4.74 -6.35 -12.22
CA ALA A 388 5.02 -6.83 -10.88
C ALA A 388 5.21 -5.68 -9.85
N ARG A 389 5.80 -4.56 -10.27
CA ARG A 389 5.95 -3.35 -9.44
C ARG A 389 4.61 -2.64 -9.24
N ILE A 390 3.75 -2.62 -10.27
CA ILE A 390 2.39 -2.08 -10.19
C ILE A 390 1.50 -2.97 -9.30
N ASP A 391 1.62 -4.29 -9.40
CA ASP A 391 0.92 -5.25 -8.52
C ASP A 391 1.33 -5.06 -7.05
N ASN A 392 2.60 -4.73 -6.80
CA ASN A 392 3.08 -4.36 -5.46
C ASN A 392 2.38 -3.08 -4.96
N TYR A 393 2.14 -2.08 -5.82
CA TYR A 393 1.38 -0.88 -5.45
C TYR A 393 -0.03 -1.23 -4.96
N PHE A 394 -0.76 -2.08 -5.67
CA PHE A 394 -2.12 -2.50 -5.26
C PHE A 394 -2.12 -3.20 -3.90
N ARG A 395 -1.18 -4.12 -3.68
CA ARG A 395 -1.03 -4.82 -2.40
C ARG A 395 -0.61 -3.86 -1.28
N ASN A 396 0.28 -2.93 -1.56
CA ASN A 396 0.72 -1.93 -0.59
C ASN A 396 -0.41 -0.99 -0.18
N VAL A 397 -1.29 -0.59 -1.10
CA VAL A 397 -2.52 0.16 -0.76
C VAL A 397 -3.40 -0.65 0.17
N ALA A 398 -3.64 -1.93 -0.14
CA ALA A 398 -4.44 -2.83 0.70
C ALA A 398 -3.81 -3.10 2.07
N ILE A 399 -2.49 -3.24 2.16
CA ILE A 399 -1.82 -3.36 3.46
C ILE A 399 -1.92 -2.04 4.20
N TRP A 400 -1.51 -0.93 3.59
CA TRP A 400 -1.39 0.36 4.28
C TRP A 400 -2.71 0.91 4.79
N LEU A 401 -3.80 0.76 4.05
CA LEU A 401 -5.14 1.20 4.47
C LEU A 401 -5.73 0.40 5.63
N SER A 402 -5.14 -0.76 5.97
CA SER A 402 -5.70 -1.63 7.00
C SER A 402 -5.69 -0.98 8.39
N PRO A 403 -6.76 -1.15 9.20
CA PRO A 403 -6.84 -0.67 10.58
C PRO A 403 -5.64 -1.08 11.43
N LYS A 404 -5.32 -0.29 12.47
CA LYS A 404 -4.18 -0.56 13.37
C LYS A 404 -4.17 -1.99 13.93
N ALA A 405 -5.32 -2.52 14.31
CA ALA A 405 -5.44 -3.90 14.78
C ALA A 405 -5.03 -4.94 13.71
N LYS A 406 -5.36 -4.69 12.44
CA LYS A 406 -4.94 -5.55 11.33
C LYS A 406 -3.45 -5.42 11.03
N GLN A 407 -2.88 -4.22 11.10
CA GLN A 407 -1.42 -4.02 11.00
C GLN A 407 -0.67 -4.82 12.07
N GLN A 408 -1.13 -4.75 13.32
CA GLN A 408 -0.54 -5.49 14.44
C GLN A 408 -0.68 -7.00 14.27
N CYS A 409 -1.84 -7.46 13.77
CA CYS A 409 -2.04 -8.86 13.40
C CYS A 409 -0.98 -9.27 12.35
N MET A 410 -0.86 -8.51 11.25
CA MET A 410 0.06 -8.83 10.16
C MET A 410 1.50 -8.90 10.65
N PHE A 411 1.93 -7.95 11.48
CA PHE A 411 3.28 -7.93 12.00
C PHE A 411 3.60 -9.17 12.83
N LYS A 412 2.70 -9.54 13.76
CA LYS A 412 2.85 -10.75 14.58
C LYS A 412 2.89 -12.02 13.73
N ARG A 413 2.01 -12.12 12.73
CA ARG A 413 1.99 -13.26 11.78
C ARG A 413 3.27 -13.31 10.95
N ALA A 414 3.76 -12.17 10.49
CA ALA A 414 4.98 -12.05 9.71
C ALA A 414 6.20 -12.51 10.52
N THR A 415 6.38 -12.00 11.74
CA THR A 415 7.52 -12.38 12.60
C THR A 415 7.47 -13.85 13.03
N TRP A 416 6.28 -14.38 13.36
CA TRP A 416 6.14 -15.80 13.70
C TRP A 416 6.36 -16.71 12.48
N GLY A 417 5.69 -16.40 11.38
CA GLY A 417 5.81 -17.20 10.16
C GLY A 417 7.22 -17.20 9.61
N MET A 418 7.97 -16.10 9.78
CA MET A 418 9.40 -16.02 9.44
C MET A 418 10.23 -17.03 10.23
N VAL A 419 10.04 -17.11 11.55
CA VAL A 419 10.75 -18.06 12.43
C VAL A 419 10.54 -19.50 11.97
N LEU A 420 9.34 -19.84 11.47
CA LEU A 420 8.98 -21.18 11.01
C LEU A 420 9.40 -21.53 9.58
N ARG A 421 9.33 -20.56 8.66
CA ARG A 421 9.47 -20.80 7.20
C ARG A 421 10.89 -20.62 6.70
N TYR A 422 11.62 -19.71 7.33
CA TYR A 422 13.02 -19.52 7.06
C TYR A 422 13.79 -20.44 8.01
N PRO A 423 14.99 -20.92 7.63
CA PRO A 423 15.79 -21.81 8.46
C PRO A 423 16.38 -21.08 9.69
N LEU A 424 15.67 -20.09 10.25
CA LEU A 424 16.04 -19.34 11.44
C LEU A 424 16.01 -20.25 12.67
N LEU A 425 14.97 -21.07 12.86
CA LEU A 425 14.95 -22.05 13.96
C LEU A 425 16.12 -23.05 13.88
N GLU A 426 16.54 -23.43 12.67
CA GLU A 426 17.63 -24.40 12.49
C GLU A 426 19.02 -23.76 12.58
N ARG A 427 19.13 -22.45 12.32
CA ARG A 427 20.42 -21.74 12.20
C ARG A 427 20.72 -20.75 13.32
N LEU A 428 19.70 -20.21 13.99
CA LEU A 428 19.86 -19.15 14.98
C LEU A 428 19.62 -19.68 16.39
N SER A 429 20.52 -19.32 17.31
CA SER A 429 20.32 -19.60 18.73
C SER A 429 19.72 -18.37 19.44
N PRO A 430 18.78 -18.54 20.40
CA PRO A 430 18.29 -17.42 21.20
C PRO A 430 19.40 -16.72 22.00
N LYS A 431 20.55 -17.40 22.18
CA LYS A 431 21.74 -16.87 22.87
C LYS A 431 22.56 -15.88 22.02
N MET A 432 22.31 -15.79 20.71
CA MET A 432 22.99 -14.84 19.84
C MET A 432 22.69 -13.39 20.24
N PRO A 433 23.59 -12.42 19.97
CA PRO A 433 23.33 -11.00 20.22
C PRO A 433 22.02 -10.52 19.57
N ILE A 434 21.28 -9.65 20.26
CA ILE A 434 19.97 -9.17 19.80
C ILE A 434 20.07 -8.50 18.43
N TRP A 435 21.09 -7.65 18.22
CA TRP A 435 21.27 -6.94 16.95
C TRP A 435 21.49 -7.89 15.76
N GLU A 436 22.14 -9.04 15.97
CA GLU A 436 22.43 -10.04 14.94
C GLU A 436 21.18 -10.87 14.59
N LEU A 437 20.42 -11.26 15.61
CA LEU A 437 19.08 -11.85 15.43
C LEU A 437 18.17 -10.89 14.66
N GLY A 438 18.24 -9.60 15.01
CA GLY A 438 17.49 -8.52 14.39
C GLY A 438 17.82 -8.28 12.94
N GLY A 439 19.11 -8.19 12.60
CA GLY A 439 19.57 -8.05 11.22
C GLY A 439 19.11 -9.22 10.34
N THR A 440 19.27 -10.45 10.84
CA THR A 440 18.81 -11.64 10.12
C THR A 440 17.29 -11.65 9.94
N ALA A 441 16.53 -11.27 10.96
CA ALA A 441 15.08 -11.17 10.90
C ALA A 441 14.61 -10.08 9.92
N TYR A 442 15.28 -8.93 9.92
CA TYR A 442 15.01 -7.84 8.99
C TYR A 442 15.20 -8.28 7.53
N ASP A 443 16.31 -8.96 7.23
CA ASP A 443 16.60 -9.47 5.89
C ASP A 443 15.57 -10.54 5.46
N ALA A 444 15.24 -11.47 6.36
CA ALA A 444 14.28 -12.53 6.07
C ALA A 444 12.84 -11.98 5.86
N LEU A 445 12.41 -11.00 6.66
CA LEU A 445 11.15 -10.29 6.44
C LEU A 445 11.19 -9.47 5.15
N GLY A 446 12.31 -8.85 4.82
CA GLY A 446 12.50 -8.01 3.63
C GLY A 446 12.28 -8.74 2.30
N LEU A 447 12.35 -10.08 2.30
CA LEU A 447 12.04 -10.91 1.12
C LEU A 447 10.53 -11.01 0.84
N ARG A 448 9.67 -10.51 1.74
CA ARG A 448 8.20 -10.71 1.74
C ARG A 448 7.45 -9.42 2.05
N ALA A 449 7.88 -8.66 3.04
CA ALA A 449 7.36 -7.33 3.33
C ALA A 449 8.35 -6.27 2.83
N SER A 450 7.84 -5.17 2.27
CA SER A 450 8.72 -4.07 1.90
C SER A 450 9.37 -3.45 3.14
N GLN A 451 10.59 -2.93 2.98
CA GLN A 451 11.34 -2.31 4.08
C GLN A 451 10.53 -1.19 4.76
N CYS A 452 9.79 -0.41 3.98
CA CYS A 452 8.96 0.67 4.55
C CYS A 452 7.77 0.17 5.38
N ILE A 453 7.19 -0.98 5.04
CA ILE A 453 6.14 -1.62 5.84
C ILE A 453 6.74 -2.15 7.15
N ILE A 454 7.90 -2.81 7.09
CA ILE A 454 8.61 -3.29 8.29
C ILE A 454 8.91 -2.12 9.23
N SER A 455 9.49 -1.04 8.70
CA SER A 455 9.74 0.17 9.48
C SER A 455 8.48 0.71 10.14
N ARG A 456 7.36 0.70 9.41
CA ARG A 456 6.10 1.20 9.96
C ARG A 456 5.59 0.33 11.09
N TRP A 457 5.64 -1.00 10.92
CA TRP A 457 5.24 -1.94 11.96
C TRP A 457 6.09 -1.83 13.22
N VAL A 458 7.41 -1.69 13.07
CA VAL A 458 8.32 -1.46 14.21
C VAL A 458 7.93 -0.17 14.94
N LEU A 459 7.69 0.92 14.21
CA LEU A 459 7.26 2.20 14.79
C LEU A 459 5.92 2.10 15.52
N ASP A 460 4.97 1.33 15.00
CA ASP A 460 3.64 1.18 15.60
C ASP A 460 3.66 0.33 16.90
N VAL A 461 4.74 -0.42 17.16
CA VAL A 461 4.98 -1.13 18.43
C VAL A 461 5.57 -0.21 19.51
N LEU A 462 6.27 0.85 19.11
CA LEU A 462 6.81 1.82 20.05
C LEU A 462 5.70 2.77 20.55
N PRO A 463 5.74 3.20 21.83
CA PRO A 463 4.90 4.29 22.32
C PRO A 463 4.97 5.51 21.39
N LEU A 464 3.85 6.19 21.12
CA LEU A 464 3.74 7.32 20.16
C LEU A 464 4.77 8.45 20.37
N GLU A 465 5.31 8.58 21.58
CA GLU A 465 6.32 9.57 21.95
C GLU A 465 7.72 9.23 21.40
N LEU A 466 8.06 7.94 21.26
CA LEU A 466 9.36 7.48 20.78
C LEU A 466 9.59 7.74 19.27
N PRO A 467 8.63 7.46 18.36
CA PRO A 467 8.76 7.82 16.95
C PRO A 467 9.05 9.31 16.73
N LYS A 468 8.54 10.22 17.57
CA LYS A 468 8.83 11.66 17.48
C LYS A 468 10.30 12.00 17.77
N LEU A 469 10.97 11.22 18.60
CA LEU A 469 12.41 11.38 18.87
C LEU A 469 13.29 10.97 17.68
N PHE A 470 12.76 10.10 16.80
CA PHE A 470 13.48 9.58 15.64
C PHE A 470 12.97 10.13 14.30
N GLN A 471 11.86 10.88 14.29
CA GLN A 471 11.51 11.82 13.23
C GLN A 471 12.46 13.02 13.33
N VAL A 472 13.74 12.74 13.06
CA VAL A 472 14.77 13.75 13.09
C VAL A 472 14.53 14.67 11.91
N ALA A 473 14.46 15.98 12.16
CA ALA A 473 14.56 16.98 11.12
C ALA A 473 15.75 16.64 10.19
N PRO A 474 15.72 16.99 8.91
CA PRO A 474 16.84 16.71 7.99
C PRO A 474 18.21 17.21 8.50
N PHE A 475 18.18 18.09 9.51
CA PHE A 475 19.33 18.54 10.30
C PHE A 475 19.00 18.42 11.80
N PRO A 476 19.34 17.31 12.49
CA PRO A 476 19.36 17.33 13.95
C PRO A 476 20.32 18.42 14.41
N GLU A 477 19.95 19.22 15.41
CA GLU A 477 20.93 20.03 16.14
C GLU A 477 21.56 19.17 17.25
N PRO A 478 22.90 19.11 17.38
CA PRO A 478 23.90 19.70 16.48
C PRO A 478 24.04 18.92 15.15
N ASN A 479 24.27 19.63 14.05
CA ASN A 479 24.51 19.03 12.73
C ASN A 479 26.01 19.09 12.38
N PRO A 480 26.67 17.94 12.13
CA PRO A 480 26.13 16.58 12.16
C PRO A 480 25.95 16.02 13.57
N CYS A 481 24.88 15.26 13.77
CA CYS A 481 24.68 14.52 15.01
C CYS A 481 25.52 13.24 14.98
N LEU A 482 26.72 13.31 15.54
CA LEU A 482 27.67 12.19 15.55
C LEU A 482 27.25 11.03 16.47
N THR A 483 26.24 11.22 17.32
CA THR A 483 25.79 10.25 18.33
C THR A 483 24.34 9.80 18.15
N CYS A 484 23.62 10.30 17.15
CA CYS A 484 22.23 9.91 16.92
C CYS A 484 22.17 8.49 16.36
N PRO A 485 21.41 7.55 16.97
CA PRO A 485 21.27 6.20 16.43
C PRO A 485 20.71 6.21 14.98
N PRO A 486 21.15 5.26 14.13
CA PRO A 486 20.53 5.09 12.82
C PRO A 486 19.14 4.50 13.06
N PHE A 487 18.19 4.84 12.19
CA PHE A 487 16.84 4.32 12.31
C PHE A 487 16.81 2.77 12.28
N GLU A 488 17.68 2.17 11.47
CA GLU A 488 17.77 0.72 11.27
C GLU A 488 18.25 -0.02 12.52
N LEU A 489 18.98 0.65 13.42
CA LEU A 489 19.39 0.04 14.69
C LEU A 489 18.17 -0.22 15.58
N ILE A 490 17.17 0.65 15.54
CA ILE A 490 15.92 0.46 16.28
C ILE A 490 15.19 -0.77 15.72
N GLU A 491 15.09 -0.87 14.40
CA GLU A 491 14.47 -2.00 13.72
C GLU A 491 15.16 -3.31 14.08
N GLN A 492 16.49 -3.35 13.98
CA GLN A 492 17.27 -4.53 14.34
C GLN A 492 17.08 -4.91 15.80
N TYR A 493 17.16 -3.98 16.74
CA TYR A 493 17.04 -4.34 18.16
C TYR A 493 15.63 -4.80 18.52
N VAL A 494 14.59 -4.11 18.02
CA VAL A 494 13.19 -4.49 18.26
C VAL A 494 12.90 -5.86 17.64
N LEU A 495 13.24 -6.06 16.36
CA LEU A 495 13.05 -7.34 15.67
C LEU A 495 13.88 -8.45 16.31
N GLY A 496 15.08 -8.16 16.78
CA GLY A 496 15.97 -9.12 17.43
C GLY A 496 15.43 -9.59 18.77
N GLY A 497 14.87 -8.67 19.56
CA GLY A 497 14.19 -9.00 20.82
C GLY A 497 12.96 -9.86 20.59
N ILE A 498 12.12 -9.49 19.61
CA ILE A 498 10.97 -10.30 19.17
C ILE A 498 11.44 -11.70 18.73
N THR A 499 12.43 -11.75 17.84
CA THR A 499 12.95 -13.01 17.28
C THR A 499 13.50 -13.92 18.36
N ARG A 500 14.22 -13.39 19.36
CA ARG A 500 14.72 -14.18 20.49
C ARG A 500 13.59 -14.88 21.24
N GLU A 501 12.57 -14.14 21.68
CA GLU A 501 11.45 -14.70 22.45
C GLU A 501 10.63 -15.69 21.62
N LEU A 502 10.44 -15.41 20.32
CA LEU A 502 9.75 -16.33 19.42
C LEU A 502 10.58 -17.60 19.14
N LEU A 503 11.91 -17.51 19.05
CA LEU A 503 12.78 -18.69 18.95
C LEU A 503 12.70 -19.53 20.22
N GLU A 504 12.76 -18.93 21.41
CA GLU A 504 12.60 -19.66 22.67
C GLU A 504 11.25 -20.38 22.76
N LEU A 505 10.18 -19.73 22.29
CA LEU A 505 8.86 -20.35 22.17
C LEU A 505 8.88 -21.52 21.18
N GLY A 506 9.48 -21.33 20.00
CA GLY A 506 9.60 -22.36 18.97
C GLY A 506 10.38 -23.60 19.45
N TYR A 507 11.51 -23.43 20.13
CA TYR A 507 12.29 -24.56 20.66
C TYR A 507 11.54 -25.33 21.74
N LYS A 508 10.82 -24.66 22.65
CA LYS A 508 9.99 -25.32 23.67
C LYS A 508 8.90 -26.22 23.08
N MET A 509 8.58 -26.04 21.80
CA MET A 509 7.52 -26.77 21.12
C MET A 509 8.02 -27.95 20.28
N ASP A 510 9.27 -27.92 19.84
CA ASP A 510 9.91 -29.03 19.14
C ASP A 510 10.10 -30.24 20.08
N ASP A 511 10.14 -29.99 21.40
CA ASP A 511 10.33 -30.99 22.47
C ASP A 511 9.13 -31.95 22.75
N GLY A 512 8.18 -32.12 21.80
CA GLY A 512 7.18 -33.21 21.91
C GLY A 512 5.75 -32.90 21.46
N ALA A 513 5.51 -31.90 20.63
CA ALA A 513 4.16 -31.62 20.12
C ALA A 513 3.76 -32.58 18.99
N VAL A 514 2.71 -33.37 19.23
CA VAL A 514 2.05 -34.20 18.22
C VAL A 514 0.66 -33.64 17.97
N ASP A 515 0.42 -33.04 16.80
CA ASP A 515 -0.89 -33.08 16.11
C ASP A 515 -0.86 -32.37 14.74
N GLU A 516 -1.44 -33.01 13.72
CA GLU A 516 -1.57 -32.43 12.37
C GLU A 516 -2.73 -31.42 12.24
N LYS A 517 -3.55 -31.25 13.30
CA LYS A 517 -4.77 -30.41 13.28
C LYS A 517 -4.81 -29.29 14.32
N ARG A 518 -3.71 -29.02 15.03
CA ARG A 518 -3.67 -27.99 16.09
C ARG A 518 -3.14 -26.65 15.55
N GLU A 519 -3.72 -25.54 15.98
CA GLU A 519 -3.16 -24.19 15.77
C GLU A 519 -2.40 -23.74 17.01
N MET A 520 -1.40 -22.87 16.82
CA MET A 520 -0.78 -22.20 17.97
C MET A 520 -1.78 -21.27 18.66
N ASN A 521 -1.75 -21.23 19.99
CA ASN A 521 -2.37 -20.16 20.75
C ASN A 521 -1.75 -18.78 20.38
N GLU A 522 -2.56 -17.94 19.72
CA GLU A 522 -2.19 -16.57 19.34
C GLU A 522 -1.87 -15.68 20.53
N GLU A 523 -2.45 -15.95 21.70
CA GLU A 523 -2.17 -15.22 22.94
C GLU A 523 -0.72 -15.43 23.38
N THR A 524 -0.22 -16.66 23.34
CA THR A 524 1.17 -16.99 23.71
C THR A 524 2.18 -16.34 22.76
N ILE A 525 1.90 -16.34 21.45
CA ILE A 525 2.73 -15.63 20.47
C ILE A 525 2.68 -14.11 20.73
N THR A 526 1.50 -13.57 21.01
CA THR A 526 1.33 -12.15 21.30
C THR A 526 2.11 -11.75 22.55
N GLU A 527 2.09 -12.57 23.59
CA GLU A 527 2.86 -12.34 24.82
C GLU A 527 4.37 -12.34 24.53
N ALA A 528 4.88 -13.39 23.88
CA ALA A 528 6.29 -13.51 23.50
C ALA A 528 6.73 -12.34 22.61
N PHE A 529 5.91 -11.97 21.62
CA PHE A 529 6.13 -10.80 20.77
C PHE A 529 6.25 -9.51 21.58
N ASN A 530 5.31 -9.24 22.50
CA ASN A 530 5.30 -8.02 23.30
C ASN A 530 6.48 -7.96 24.29
N VAL A 531 6.83 -9.10 24.91
CA VAL A 531 8.02 -9.23 25.77
C VAL A 531 9.28 -8.97 24.96
N GLY A 532 9.37 -9.58 23.78
CA GLY A 532 10.52 -9.44 22.89
C GLY A 532 10.71 -8.01 22.38
N ALA A 533 9.63 -7.34 21.99
CA ALA A 533 9.68 -5.94 21.58
C ALA A 533 10.23 -5.04 22.71
N ARG A 534 9.73 -5.21 23.95
CA ARG A 534 10.25 -4.48 25.13
C ARG A 534 11.72 -4.78 25.36
N ARG A 535 12.11 -6.06 25.34
CA ARG A 535 13.51 -6.47 25.50
C ARG A 535 14.42 -5.84 24.45
N GLY A 536 13.96 -5.75 23.20
CA GLY A 536 14.69 -5.10 22.12
C GLY A 536 14.97 -3.62 22.41
N VAL A 537 13.95 -2.88 22.83
CA VAL A 537 14.09 -1.47 23.24
C VAL A 537 15.03 -1.33 24.44
N ASP A 538 14.86 -2.15 25.48
CA ASP A 538 15.71 -2.10 26.68
C ASP A 538 17.18 -2.34 26.35
N GLU A 539 17.47 -3.30 25.47
CA GLU A 539 18.84 -3.60 25.07
C GLU A 539 19.44 -2.50 24.18
N LEU A 540 18.64 -1.91 23.30
CA LEU A 540 19.05 -0.76 22.50
C LEU A 540 19.48 0.40 23.41
N LEU A 541 18.66 0.72 24.41
CA LEU A 541 18.95 1.82 25.34
C LEU A 541 20.25 1.56 26.13
N LYS A 542 20.48 0.32 26.58
CA LYS A 542 21.73 -0.05 27.27
C LYS A 542 22.95 0.09 26.36
N GLU A 543 22.86 -0.37 25.11
CA GLU A 543 23.97 -0.27 24.16
C GLU A 543 24.24 1.18 23.74
N LEU A 544 23.20 2.01 23.62
CA LEU A 544 23.36 3.44 23.40
C LEU A 544 24.05 4.14 24.58
N ASP A 545 23.67 3.82 25.83
CA ASP A 545 24.34 4.38 27.01
C ASP A 545 25.83 3.98 27.06
N LYS A 546 26.15 2.70 26.81
CA LYS A 546 27.55 2.24 26.73
C LYS A 546 28.33 2.98 25.64
N SER A 547 27.72 3.16 24.47
CA SER A 547 28.31 3.87 23.35
C SER A 547 28.60 5.33 23.70
N LEU A 548 27.63 6.03 24.31
CA LEU A 548 27.79 7.41 24.78
C LEU A 548 28.94 7.54 25.79
N GLN A 549 29.02 6.63 26.77
CA GLN A 549 30.12 6.62 27.74
C GLN A 549 31.48 6.40 27.08
N LEU A 550 31.58 5.57 26.03
CA LEU A 550 32.81 5.37 25.28
C LEU A 550 33.20 6.63 24.50
N THR A 551 32.24 7.27 23.82
CA THR A 551 32.45 8.53 23.11
C THR A 551 32.92 9.62 24.05
N THR A 552 32.30 9.77 25.23
CA THR A 552 32.75 10.74 26.25
C THR A 552 34.19 10.49 26.68
N ARG A 553 34.59 9.22 26.86
CA ARG A 553 35.99 8.87 27.19
C ARG A 553 36.95 9.25 26.06
N GLN A 554 36.59 9.00 24.80
CA GLN A 554 37.41 9.35 23.65
C GLN A 554 37.56 10.87 23.49
N VAL A 555 36.48 11.63 23.66
CA VAL A 555 36.52 13.11 23.64
C VAL A 555 37.47 13.64 24.72
N LYS A 556 37.41 13.08 25.93
CA LYS A 556 38.34 13.45 27.02
C LYS A 556 39.80 13.17 26.64
N GLN A 557 40.09 11.98 26.10
CA GLN A 557 41.45 11.64 25.66
C GLN A 557 41.98 12.57 24.56
N LEU A 558 41.13 12.95 23.60
CA LEU A 558 41.50 13.92 22.56
C LEU A 558 41.76 15.32 23.14
N SER A 559 40.91 15.76 24.06
CA SER A 559 41.09 17.04 24.76
C SER A 559 42.38 17.07 25.57
N ASP A 560 42.79 15.95 26.18
CA ASP A 560 44.03 15.85 26.95
C ASP A 560 45.28 15.88 26.05
N VAL A 561 45.16 15.50 24.77
CA VAL A 561 46.25 15.56 23.78
C VAL A 561 46.38 16.95 23.15
N LEU A 562 45.28 17.72 23.06
CA LEU A 562 45.25 19.03 22.40
C LEU A 562 46.36 20.01 22.87
N PRO A 563 46.66 20.15 24.18
CA PRO A 563 47.72 21.04 24.64
C PRO A 563 49.13 20.58 24.23
N ARG A 564 49.32 19.30 23.89
CA ARG A 564 50.60 18.75 23.43
C ARG A 564 50.84 19.04 21.95
N LEU A 565 49.78 19.19 21.16
CA LEU A 565 49.88 19.60 19.76
C LEU A 565 50.36 21.05 19.63
N ASN A 566 50.00 21.94 20.57
CA ASN A 566 50.49 23.32 20.60
C ASN A 566 52.00 23.48 20.92
N LYS A 567 52.70 22.38 21.18
CA LYS A 567 54.16 22.33 21.44
C LYS A 567 54.95 21.71 20.28
N ILE A 568 54.26 21.28 19.22
CA ILE A 568 54.81 20.88 17.93
C ILE A 568 54.63 22.08 17.00
#